data_AF-A0A8C4L0A4-F1
#
_entry.id   AF-A0A8C4L0A4-F1
#
_cell.length_a   1.000
_cell.length_b   1.000
_cell.length_c   1.000
_cell.angle_alpha   90.00
_cell.angle_beta   90.00
_cell.angle_gamma   90.00
#
_symmetry.space_group_name_H-M   'P 1'
#
loop_
_entity.id
_entity.type
_entity.pdbx_description
1 polymer ?
#
loop_
_entity_poly.entity_id
_entity_poly.type
_entity_poly.pdbx_seq_one_letter_code
_entity_poly.pdbx_strand_id
1 'polypeptide(L)' 'YLQSNIEAAGQYKDKELRKCCEDGMRENPMGFSCQRRAQFILHDQACVKAFLDCCTHITQLRLEHSRDTSLGLARSE' A
#
# COMPACT_ATOMS: atom_id res chain seq x y z
N TYR A 1 10.50 -4.10 -4.07
CA TYR A 1 9.07 -4.24 -3.77
C TYR A 1 8.83 -4.84 -2.38
N LEU A 2 9.13 -6.13 -2.11
CA LEU A 2 8.91 -6.75 -0.79
C LEU A 2 9.67 -6.06 0.36
N GLN A 3 10.92 -5.65 0.11
CA GLN A 3 11.74 -4.92 1.09
C GLN A 3 11.06 -3.63 1.58
N SER A 4 10.48 -2.85 0.66
CA SER A 4 9.84 -1.57 0.97
C SER A 4 8.55 -1.74 1.79
N ASN A 5 7.84 -2.86 1.62
CA ASN A 5 6.65 -3.18 2.43
C ASN A 5 7.05 -3.45 3.89
N ILE A 6 8.14 -4.19 4.10
CA ILE A 6 8.67 -4.50 5.42
C ILE A 6 9.18 -3.22 6.10
N GLU A 7 9.83 -2.34 5.35
CA GLU A 7 10.30 -1.04 5.85
C GLU A 7 9.15 -0.12 6.25
N ALA A 8 8.08 -0.02 5.45
CA ALA A 8 6.91 0.80 5.74
C ALA A 8 6.18 0.34 7.02
N ALA A 9 5.92 -0.96 7.15
CA ALA A 9 5.30 -1.52 8.36
C ALA A 9 6.24 -1.46 9.58
N GLY A 10 7.55 -1.61 9.38
CA GLY A 10 8.56 -1.57 10.43
C GLY A 10 8.66 -0.25 11.19
N GLN A 11 8.12 0.85 10.63
CA GLN A 11 8.08 2.16 11.30
C GLN A 11 7.13 2.19 12.50
N TYR A 12 6.14 1.30 12.56
CA TYR A 12 5.17 1.23 13.64
C TYR A 12 5.66 0.28 14.74
N LYS A 13 6.07 0.85 15.89
CA LYS A 13 6.46 0.09 17.09
C LYS A 13 5.28 -0.67 17.71
N ASP A 14 4.11 -0.05 17.67
CA ASP A 14 2.86 -0.67 18.11
C ASP A 14 2.42 -1.76 17.12
N LYS A 15 2.05 -2.92 17.66
CA LYS A 15 1.69 -4.10 16.87
C LYS A 15 0.36 -3.93 16.14
N GLU A 16 -0.61 -3.25 16.74
CA GLU A 16 -1.91 -3.01 16.12
C GLU A 16 -1.75 -1.99 14.96
N LEU A 17 -0.98 -0.93 15.15
CA LEU A 17 -0.68 0.02 14.06
C LEU A 17 0.08 -0.61 12.91
N ARG A 18 1.02 -1.52 13.22
CA ARG A 18 1.73 -2.30 12.19
C ARG A 18 0.77 -3.14 11.36
N LYS A 19 -0.16 -3.83 12.02
CA LYS A 19 -1.19 -4.61 11.35
C LYS A 19 -2.09 -3.73 10.47
N CYS A 20 -2.47 -2.54 10.95
CA CYS A 20 -3.24 -1.58 10.14
C CYS A 20 -2.49 -1.15 8.86
N CYS A 21 -1.18 -0.92 8.97
CA CYS A 21 -0.32 -0.65 7.82
C CYS A 21 -0.25 -1.83 6.85
N GLU A 22 -0.02 -3.04 7.35
CA GLU A 22 0.00 -4.29 6.56
C GLU A 22 -1.33 -4.51 5.82
N ASP A 23 -2.47 -4.27 6.47
CA ASP A 23 -3.80 -4.32 5.88
C ASP A 23 -3.98 -3.26 4.78
N GLY A 24 -3.39 -2.07 4.96
CA GLY A 24 -3.31 -1.02 3.94
C GLY A 24 -2.59 -1.49 2.68
N MET A 25 -1.53 -2.28 2.83
CA MET A 25 -0.68 -2.73 1.73
C MET A 25 -1.23 -3.92 0.93
N ARG A 26 -2.28 -4.59 1.39
CA ARG A 26 -2.87 -5.74 0.68
C ARG A 26 -3.29 -5.39 -0.74
N GLU A 27 -3.27 -6.41 -1.61
CA GLU A 27 -3.77 -6.31 -2.98
C GLU A 27 -5.23 -5.85 -2.98
N ASN A 28 -5.57 -5.03 -3.97
CA ASN A 28 -6.91 -4.46 -4.10
C ASN A 28 -7.42 -4.68 -5.53
N PRO A 29 -7.90 -5.91 -5.83
CA PRO A 29 -8.36 -6.27 -7.17
C PRO A 29 -9.50 -5.37 -7.69
N MET A 30 -10.28 -4.80 -6.77
CA MET A 30 -11.41 -3.90 -7.09
C MET A 30 -10.97 -2.48 -7.48
N GLY A 31 -9.68 -2.13 -7.33
CA GLY A 31 -9.15 -0.83 -7.75
C GLY A 31 -9.66 0.39 -6.93
N PHE A 32 -10.23 0.18 -5.75
CA PHE A 32 -10.70 1.28 -4.89
C PHE A 32 -9.56 2.15 -4.32
N SER A 33 -9.80 3.45 -4.15
CA SER A 33 -8.81 4.32 -3.54
C SER A 33 -8.54 3.96 -2.08
N CYS A 34 -7.36 4.33 -1.57
CA CYS A 34 -6.99 4.15 -0.16
C CYS A 34 -8.00 4.83 0.77
N GLN A 35 -8.48 6.02 0.41
CA GLN A 35 -9.49 6.77 1.15
C GLN A 35 -10.81 6.01 1.23
N ARG A 36 -11.26 5.43 0.11
CA ARG A 36 -12.49 4.63 0.10
C ARG A 36 -12.34 3.38 0.95
N ARG A 37 -11.19 2.70 0.91
CA ARG A 37 -10.93 1.53 1.75
C ARG A 37 -10.88 1.90 3.24
N ALA A 38 -10.31 3.05 3.57
CA ALA A 38 -10.17 3.52 4.94
C ALA A 38 -11.50 3.85 5.63
N GLN A 39 -12.55 4.16 4.86
CA GLN A 39 -13.91 4.40 5.39
C GLN A 39 -14.50 3.20 6.15
N PHE A 40 -14.00 1.99 5.89
CA PHE A 40 -14.49 0.77 6.51
C PHE A 40 -13.64 0.30 7.70
N ILE A 41 -12.64 1.08 8.11
CA ILE A 41 -11.81 0.79 9.27
C ILE A 41 -12.57 1.22 10.52
N LEU A 42 -12.93 0.25 11.36
CA LEU A 42 -13.65 0.48 12.62
C LEU A 42 -12.73 0.76 13.81
N HIS A 43 -11.42 0.70 13.60
CA HIS A 43 -10.41 0.99 14.61
C HIS A 43 -10.25 2.50 14.84
N ASP A 44 -9.33 2.84 15.73
CA ASP A 44 -9.07 4.22 16.11
C ASP A 44 -8.42 5.02 14.97
N GLN A 45 -8.36 6.35 15.16
CA GLN A 45 -7.83 7.27 14.15
C GLN A 45 -6.35 7.01 13.84
N ALA A 46 -5.59 6.46 14.80
CA ALA A 46 -4.19 6.08 14.57
C ALA A 46 -4.08 4.90 13.58
N CYS A 47 -4.95 3.88 13.70
CA CYS A 47 -5.03 2.80 12.73
C CYS A 47 -5.43 3.29 11.33
N VAL A 48 -6.44 4.16 11.23
CA VAL A 48 -6.87 4.76 9.94
C VAL A 48 -5.70 5.49 9.27
N LYS A 49 -4.93 6.26 10.05
CA LYS A 49 -3.75 6.95 9.55
C LYS A 49 -2.68 5.96 9.06
N ALA A 50 -2.32 4.97 9.89
CA ALA A 50 -1.32 3.97 9.53
C ALA A 50 -1.69 3.20 8.26
N PHE A 51 -2.96 2.85 8.12
CA PHE A 51 -3.50 2.23 6.91
C PHE A 51 -3.33 3.13 5.68
N LEU A 52 -3.71 4.41 5.77
CA LEU A 52 -3.65 5.35 4.66
C LEU A 52 -2.22 5.62 4.20
N ASP A 53 -1.30 5.80 5.16
CA ASP A 53 0.13 6.01 4.91
C ASP A 53 0.68 4.86 4.07
N CYS A 54 0.50 3.62 4.54
CA CYS A 54 1.05 2.44 3.87
C CYS A 54 0.31 2.06 2.58
N CYS A 55 -1.01 2.23 2.53
CA CYS A 55 -1.80 2.00 1.32
C CYS A 55 -1.34 2.92 0.18
N THR A 56 -1.12 4.21 0.48
CA THR A 56 -0.69 5.19 -0.52
C THR A 56 0.72 4.87 -1.01
N HIS A 57 1.63 4.56 -0.09
CA HIS A 57 3.01 4.17 -0.40
C HIS A 57 3.06 2.98 -1.37
N ILE A 58 2.37 1.87 -1.06
CA ILE A 58 2.41 0.69 -1.93
C ILE A 58 1.74 0.95 -3.29
N THR A 59 0.71 1.80 -3.31
CA THR A 59 0.02 2.13 -4.56
C THR A 59 0.94 2.90 -5.50
N GLN A 60 1.74 3.83 -4.98
CA GLN A 60 2.75 4.54 -5.76
C GLN A 60 3.82 3.58 -6.30
N LEU A 61 4.35 2.70 -5.45
CA LEU A 61 5.34 1.69 -5.89
C LEU A 61 4.80 0.73 -6.96
N ARG A 62 3.53 0.28 -6.83
CA ARG A 62 2.86 -0.54 -7.85
C ARG A 62 2.76 0.21 -9.18
N LEU A 63 2.38 1.49 -9.14
CA LEU A 63 2.28 2.32 -10.34
C LEU A 63 3.63 2.52 -11.01
N GLU A 64 4.67 2.84 -10.25
CA GLU A 64 6.04 2.97 -10.76
C GLU A 64 6.55 1.68 -11.41
N HIS A 65 6.39 0.54 -10.72
CA HIS A 65 6.78 -0.77 -11.26
C HIS A 65 5.98 -1.15 -12.51
N SER A 66 4.68 -0.83 -12.56
CA SER A 66 3.85 -1.08 -13.75
C SER A 66 4.30 -0.25 -14.96
N ARG A 67 4.73 1.00 -14.74
CA ARG A 67 5.28 1.86 -15.79
C ARG A 67 6.61 1.30 -16.30
N ASP A 68 7.50 0.91 -15.40
CA ASP A 68 8.79 0.33 -15.75
C ASP A 68 8.63 -0.98 -16.55
N THR A 69 7.72 -1.85 -16.10
CA THR A 69 7.36 -3.08 -16.84
C THR A 69 6.80 -2.76 -18.23
N SER A 70 5.94 -1.75 -18.35
CA SER A 70 5.36 -1.32 -19.64
C SER A 70 6.40 -0.76 -20.61
N LEU A 71 7.47 -0.12 -20.10
CA LEU A 71 8.54 0.45 -20.93
C LEU A 71 9.51 -0.63 -21.46
N GLY A 72 9.60 -1.79 -20.80
CA GLY A 72 10.46 -2.90 -21.20
C GLY A 72 9.93 -3.83 -22.30
N LEU A 73 8.68 -3.67 -22.75
CA LEU A 73 8.03 -4.58 -23.71
C LEU A 73 7.89 -4.02 -25.13
N ALA A 74 8.45 -2.84 -25.42
CA ALA A 74 8.52 -2.30 -26.78
C ALA A 74 9.75 -2.83 -27.53
N ARG A 75 9.71 -4.10 -27.94
CA ARG A 75 10.46 -4.57 -29.11
C ARG A 75 9.45 -5.00 -30.17
N SER A 76 9.13 -4.07 -31.06
CA SER A 76 8.45 -4.36 -32.32
C SER A 76 9.39 -5.19 -33.20
N GLU A 77 8.90 -6.28 -33.77
CA GLU A 77 9.41 -6.81 -35.04
C GLU A 77 8.71 -6.10 -36.20
#